data_AF-A0A954A9S3-F1
#
_entry.id   AF-A0A954A9S3-F1
#
_cell.length_a   1.000
_cell.length_b   1.000
_cell.length_c   1.000
_cell.angle_alpha   90.00
_cell.angle_beta   90.00
_cell.angle_gamma   90.00
#
_symmetry.space_group_name_H-M   'P 1'
#
loop_
_entity.id
_entity.type
_entity.pdbx_description
1 polymer ?
#
loop_
_entity_poly.entity_id
_entity_poly.type
_entity_poly.pdbx_seq_one_letter_code
_entity_poly.pdbx_strand_id
1 'polypeptide(L)'
;MRSIARFGYGLLMFLVPVAILAVGVIGGWKLIAGRERPRPVERAEVPTYVELTAIQPEPHRRILTGYGSVRAFRELTVLPQVSGEVIEQNAELRRGSVVRADALLFRIDPRDYQATIAQQEAALIGAQFELKVEEGRQVVAEREWRLLDSSVERTELSEALALRRPHLAQKQAAVAAAQSRLEQARLNLSRTDLRTPFNALVVDESVEVGQVGAALRGVDVDLVEAVELFDVYRGVGIDEGKKSLAFRVVYRDPEATLTDKKVDKAHQQVVRAALDAFDAKVRG
;
A
#
# COMPACT_ATOMS: atom_id res chain seq x y z
N MET A 1 92.38 17.09 -129.65
CA MET A 1 91.63 18.33 -129.32
C MET A 1 90.57 17.95 -128.30
N ARG A 2 90.91 17.97 -127.00
CA ARG A 2 90.72 19.06 -125.99
C ARG A 2 89.26 19.21 -125.52
N SER A 3 89.08 18.96 -124.21
CA SER A 3 88.11 19.58 -123.28
C SER A 3 86.65 19.09 -123.31
N ILE A 4 86.25 18.31 -122.28
CA ILE A 4 85.14 18.54 -121.32
C ILE A 4 85.14 17.34 -120.34
N ALA A 5 85.97 17.43 -119.30
CA ALA A 5 86.00 16.47 -118.20
C ALA A 5 86.25 17.27 -116.93
N ARG A 6 85.17 17.81 -116.32
CA ARG A 6 85.11 18.45 -114.99
C ARG A 6 83.75 19.16 -114.82
N PHE A 7 82.64 18.41 -114.70
CA PHE A 7 81.36 19.00 -114.24
C PHE A 7 80.40 18.03 -113.52
N GLY A 8 80.65 16.72 -113.54
CA GLY A 8 79.78 15.73 -112.86
C GLY A 8 79.99 15.53 -111.35
N TYR A 9 81.16 15.89 -110.80
CA TYR A 9 81.49 15.68 -109.39
C TYR A 9 81.01 16.80 -108.44
N GLY A 10 80.66 17.98 -108.98
CA GLY A 10 80.15 19.10 -108.17
C GLY A 10 78.74 18.89 -107.65
N LEU A 11 77.88 18.22 -108.43
CA LEU A 11 76.48 17.97 -108.06
C LEU A 11 76.35 16.86 -106.99
N LEU A 12 77.25 15.87 -107.03
CA LEU A 12 77.27 14.76 -106.07
C LEU A 12 77.68 15.20 -104.66
N MET A 13 78.54 16.23 -104.54
CA MET A 13 79.00 16.75 -103.25
C MET A 13 77.93 17.57 -102.50
N PHE A 14 76.94 18.14 -103.20
CA PHE A 14 75.79 18.82 -102.57
C PHE A 14 74.64 17.87 -102.24
N LEU A 15 74.47 16.76 -102.96
CA LEU A 15 73.39 15.80 -102.72
C LEU A 15 73.55 15.01 -101.40
N VAL A 16 74.78 14.63 -101.05
CA VAL A 16 75.06 13.87 -99.82
C VAL A 16 74.72 14.64 -98.53
N PRO A 17 75.14 15.90 -98.33
CA PRO A 17 74.77 16.65 -97.13
C PRO A 17 73.27 16.99 -97.06
N VAL A 18 72.62 17.22 -98.20
CA VAL A 18 71.16 17.45 -98.25
C VAL A 18 70.40 16.18 -97.88
N ALA A 19 70.86 15.00 -98.29
CA ALA A 19 70.27 13.73 -97.90
C ALA A 19 70.43 13.47 -96.38
N ILE A 20 71.60 13.78 -95.79
CA ILE A 20 71.83 13.66 -94.34
C ILE A 20 70.94 14.62 -93.55
N LEU A 21 70.79 15.87 -94.02
CA LEU A 21 69.86 16.85 -93.43
C LEU A 21 68.41 16.39 -93.53
N ALA A 22 67.99 15.84 -94.67
CA ALA A 22 66.63 15.32 -94.86
C ALA A 22 66.34 14.14 -93.91
N VAL A 23 67.29 13.21 -93.75
CA VAL A 23 67.15 12.08 -92.80
C VAL A 23 67.10 12.58 -91.35
N GLY A 24 67.91 13.58 -90.99
CA GLY A 24 67.88 14.21 -89.66
C GLY A 24 66.55 14.90 -89.36
N VAL A 25 65.99 15.64 -90.32
CA VAL A 25 64.68 16.30 -90.18
C VAL A 25 63.56 15.29 -90.08
N ILE A 26 63.55 14.23 -90.89
CA ILE A 26 62.54 13.17 -90.84
C ILE A 26 62.63 12.38 -89.52
N GLY A 27 63.84 12.06 -89.06
CA GLY A 27 64.07 11.40 -87.77
C GLY A 27 63.61 12.26 -86.58
N GLY A 28 63.94 13.55 -86.60
CA GLY A 28 63.50 14.51 -85.58
C GLY A 28 61.97 14.68 -85.57
N TRP A 29 61.34 14.74 -86.75
CA TRP A 29 59.89 14.90 -86.85
C TRP A 29 59.14 13.65 -86.37
N LYS A 30 59.65 12.44 -86.66
CA LYS A 30 59.09 11.19 -86.11
C LYS A 30 59.18 11.11 -84.58
N LEU A 31 60.25 11.63 -83.98
CA LEU A 31 60.41 11.62 -82.52
C LEU A 31 59.51 12.63 -81.81
N ILE A 32 59.25 13.78 -82.41
CA ILE A 32 58.36 14.81 -81.84
C ILE A 32 56.89 14.42 -82.05
N ALA A 33 56.53 13.84 -83.20
CA ALA A 33 55.18 13.38 -83.48
C ALA A 33 54.79 12.10 -82.71
N GLY A 34 55.77 11.31 -82.26
CA GLY A 34 55.57 10.09 -81.48
C GLY A 34 55.41 10.31 -79.97
N ARG A 35 55.47 11.55 -79.45
CA ARG A 35 55.16 11.81 -78.03
C ARG A 35 53.66 11.81 -77.83
N GLU A 36 53.14 10.69 -77.35
CA GLU A 36 51.79 10.61 -76.81
C GLU A 36 51.65 11.64 -75.66
N ARG A 37 50.77 12.63 -75.86
CA ARG A 37 50.45 13.61 -74.81
C ARG A 37 49.83 12.84 -73.63
N PRO A 38 50.32 12.98 -72.39
CA PRO A 38 49.70 12.30 -71.25
C PRO A 38 48.25 12.75 -71.13
N ARG A 39 47.31 11.81 -71.25
CA ARG A 39 45.88 12.07 -71.08
C ARG A 39 45.64 12.56 -69.64
N PRO A 40 44.86 13.63 -69.42
CA PRO A 40 44.44 14.01 -68.08
C PRO A 40 43.76 12.81 -67.42
N VAL A 41 44.35 12.31 -66.33
CA VAL A 41 43.71 11.27 -65.52
C VAL A 41 42.63 11.98 -64.73
N GLU A 42 41.38 11.88 -65.19
CA GLU A 42 40.22 12.24 -64.38
C GLU A 42 40.27 11.33 -63.15
N ARG A 43 40.65 11.89 -62.00
CA ARG A 43 40.68 11.14 -60.75
C ARG A 43 39.24 10.73 -60.48
N ALA A 44 38.94 9.46 -60.73
CA ALA A 44 37.73 8.85 -60.23
C ALA A 44 37.75 9.06 -58.72
N GLU A 45 36.77 9.82 -58.19
CA GLU A 45 36.57 9.93 -56.76
C GLU A 45 36.37 8.51 -56.25
N VAL A 46 37.34 8.00 -55.50
CA VAL A 46 37.26 6.65 -54.94
C VAL A 46 36.08 6.69 -53.98
N PRO A 47 34.97 5.97 -54.23
CA PRO A 47 33.86 6.00 -53.30
C PRO A 47 34.37 5.42 -51.98
N THR A 48 34.29 6.21 -50.91
CA THR A 48 34.61 5.72 -49.58
C THR A 48 33.55 4.68 -49.23
N TYR A 49 33.94 3.40 -49.23
CA TYR A 49 33.08 2.34 -48.77
C TYR A 49 32.84 2.53 -47.28
N VAL A 50 31.63 2.95 -46.93
CA VAL A 50 31.16 2.98 -45.55
C VAL A 50 30.29 1.75 -45.33
N GLU A 51 30.65 0.98 -44.31
CA GLU A 51 29.88 -0.18 -43.92
C GLU A 51 28.63 0.29 -43.17
N LEU A 52 27.46 0.13 -43.80
CA LEU A 52 26.18 0.48 -43.20
C LEU A 52 25.62 -0.74 -42.49
N THR A 53 25.39 -0.62 -41.18
CA THR A 53 24.61 -1.60 -40.42
C THR A 53 23.21 -1.03 -40.17
N ALA A 54 22.19 -1.64 -40.77
CA ALA A 54 20.80 -1.25 -40.54
C ALA A 54 20.36 -1.71 -39.14
N ILE A 55 20.11 -0.75 -38.24
CA ILE A 55 19.62 -1.01 -36.88
C ILE A 55 18.09 -1.16 -36.95
N GLN A 56 17.57 -2.32 -36.55
CA GLN A 56 16.15 -2.49 -36.32
C GLN A 56 15.84 -2.29 -34.83
N PRO A 57 14.89 -1.41 -34.46
CA PRO A 57 14.51 -1.20 -33.08
C PRO A 57 13.75 -2.44 -32.58
N GLU A 58 14.41 -3.24 -31.76
CA GLU A 58 13.79 -4.35 -31.06
C GLU A 58 13.58 -3.97 -29.59
N PRO A 59 12.42 -4.26 -28.98
CA PRO A 59 12.19 -4.01 -27.56
C PRO A 59 13.09 -4.90 -26.70
N HIS A 60 14.27 -4.38 -26.33
CA HIS A 60 15.24 -5.13 -25.55
C HIS A 60 15.02 -4.90 -24.05
N ARG A 61 14.40 -5.87 -23.37
CA ARG A 61 14.18 -5.81 -21.92
C ARG A 61 15.47 -6.21 -21.19
N ARG A 62 16.20 -5.24 -20.67
CA ARG A 62 17.35 -5.51 -19.78
C ARG A 62 16.87 -5.98 -18.41
N ILE A 63 17.14 -7.24 -18.08
CA ILE A 63 16.92 -7.78 -16.74
C ILE A 63 18.21 -7.60 -15.95
N LEU A 64 18.21 -6.65 -15.02
CA LEU A 64 19.33 -6.45 -14.08
C LEU A 64 19.09 -7.34 -12.87
N THR A 65 19.96 -8.33 -12.66
CA THR A 65 19.90 -9.22 -11.50
C THR A 65 20.79 -8.67 -10.40
N GLY A 66 20.21 -8.38 -9.23
CA GLY A 66 20.92 -7.93 -8.03
C GLY A 66 20.54 -8.78 -6.83
N TYR A 67 21.43 -8.85 -5.84
CA TYR A 67 21.18 -9.55 -4.58
C TYR A 67 20.69 -8.56 -3.52
N GLY A 68 19.78 -9.00 -2.65
CA GLY A 68 19.29 -8.22 -1.52
C GLY A 68 18.74 -9.15 -0.45
N SER A 69 18.67 -8.67 0.79
CA SER A 69 17.99 -9.37 1.87
C SER A 69 16.51 -9.00 1.88
N VAL A 70 15.65 -10.02 1.95
CA VAL A 70 14.21 -9.81 2.17
C VAL A 70 13.99 -9.78 3.67
N ARG A 71 13.42 -8.69 4.16
CA ARG A 71 12.94 -8.57 5.54
C ARG A 71 11.43 -8.47 5.53
N ALA A 72 10.79 -8.99 6.58
CA ALA A 72 9.36 -8.82 6.75
C ALA A 72 9.02 -7.31 6.70
N PHE A 73 8.01 -6.95 5.90
CA PHE A 73 7.60 -5.55 5.79
C PHE A 73 7.09 -5.02 7.14
N ARG A 74 6.50 -5.90 7.97
CA ARG A 74 6.01 -5.60 9.33
C ARG A 74 6.21 -6.81 10.24
N GLU A 75 6.62 -6.56 11.48
CA GLU A 75 6.72 -7.55 12.56
C GLU A 75 5.73 -7.17 13.65
N LEU A 76 5.03 -8.15 14.23
CA LEU A 76 3.98 -7.93 15.21
C LEU A 76 4.26 -8.78 16.46
N THR A 77 4.39 -8.11 17.59
CA THR A 77 4.46 -8.76 18.91
C THR A 77 3.07 -8.68 19.54
N VAL A 78 2.40 -9.82 19.69
CA VAL A 78 1.10 -9.90 20.36
C VAL A 78 1.32 -10.19 21.85
N LEU A 79 0.84 -9.29 22.71
CA LEU A 79 0.98 -9.40 24.16
C LEU A 79 -0.40 -9.60 24.80
N PRO A 80 -0.53 -10.48 25.80
CA PRO A 80 -1.75 -10.60 26.56
C PRO A 80 -1.99 -9.33 27.40
N GLN A 81 -3.23 -8.83 27.41
CA GLN A 81 -3.63 -7.65 28.19
C GLN A 81 -4.09 -8.00 29.61
N VAL A 82 -4.25 -9.29 29.90
CA VAL A 82 -4.70 -9.83 31.18
C VAL A 82 -3.83 -11.01 31.59
N SER A 83 -3.66 -11.23 32.89
CA SER A 83 -2.81 -12.28 33.43
C SER A 83 -3.59 -13.57 33.65
N GLY A 84 -2.95 -14.72 33.51
CA GLY A 84 -3.52 -16.02 33.86
C GLY A 84 -2.76 -17.17 33.21
N GLU A 85 -3.19 -18.39 33.51
CA GLU A 85 -2.63 -19.60 32.90
C GLU A 85 -3.18 -19.80 31.48
N VAL A 86 -2.31 -20.16 30.54
CA VAL A 86 -2.72 -20.48 29.16
C VAL A 86 -3.19 -21.94 29.11
N ILE A 87 -4.47 -22.15 28.84
CA ILE A 87 -5.10 -23.48 28.81
C ILE A 87 -5.24 -24.05 27.40
N GLU A 88 -5.17 -23.20 26.38
CA GLU A 88 -5.33 -23.60 24.98
C GLU A 88 -4.35 -22.83 24.10
N GLN A 89 -3.76 -23.52 23.13
CA GLN A 89 -2.95 -22.94 22.07
C GLN A 89 -3.46 -23.46 20.73
N ASN A 90 -3.54 -22.58 19.73
CA ASN A 90 -3.95 -22.95 18.39
C ASN A 90 -2.93 -23.91 17.73
N ALA A 91 -3.43 -25.03 17.20
CA ALA A 91 -2.64 -26.02 16.49
C ALA A 91 -2.01 -25.51 15.17
N GLU A 92 -2.58 -24.45 14.58
CA GLU A 92 -2.02 -23.74 13.41
C GLU A 92 -0.86 -22.80 13.78
N LEU A 93 -0.57 -22.58 15.07
CA LEU A 93 0.54 -21.74 15.54
C LEU A 93 1.86 -22.54 15.61
N ARG A 94 2.35 -22.97 14.45
CA ARG A 94 3.64 -23.66 14.28
C ARG A 94 4.64 -22.74 13.59
N ARG A 95 5.94 -23.03 13.72
CA ARG A 95 6.97 -22.23 13.04
C ARG A 95 6.80 -22.36 11.52
N GLY A 96 6.65 -21.22 10.84
CA GLY A 96 6.47 -21.16 9.39
C GLY A 96 5.05 -21.43 8.89
N SER A 97 4.08 -21.70 9.78
CA SER A 97 2.67 -21.76 9.39
C SER A 97 2.04 -20.38 9.41
N VAL A 98 1.04 -20.22 8.55
CA VAL A 98 0.27 -19.00 8.42
C VAL A 98 -1.01 -19.17 9.23
N VAL A 99 -1.28 -18.21 10.11
CA VAL A 99 -2.49 -18.18 10.94
C VAL A 99 -3.50 -17.24 10.29
N ARG A 100 -4.77 -17.66 10.26
CA ARG A 100 -5.86 -16.86 9.69
C ARG A 100 -6.08 -15.58 10.52
N ALA A 101 -6.65 -14.58 9.87
CA ALA A 101 -7.28 -13.42 10.52
C ALA A 101 -8.32 -13.86 11.56
N ASP A 102 -8.52 -13.06 12.62
CA ASP A 102 -9.30 -13.32 13.86
C ASP A 102 -9.15 -14.72 14.54
N ALA A 103 -8.16 -15.51 14.15
CA ALA A 103 -7.94 -16.82 14.73
C ALA A 103 -7.51 -16.69 16.20
N LEU A 104 -8.13 -17.49 17.07
CA LEU A 104 -7.66 -17.69 18.44
C LEU A 104 -6.21 -18.15 18.40
N LEU A 105 -5.31 -17.46 19.07
CA LEU A 105 -3.90 -17.84 19.21
C LEU A 105 -3.71 -18.64 20.50
N PHE A 106 -4.19 -18.05 21.60
CA PHE A 106 -4.10 -18.61 22.94
C PHE A 106 -5.36 -18.29 23.72
N ARG A 107 -5.75 -19.18 24.63
CA ARG A 107 -6.81 -18.93 25.62
C ARG A 107 -6.22 -18.97 27.03
N ILE A 108 -6.45 -17.90 27.77
CA ILE A 108 -6.18 -17.81 29.21
C ILE A 108 -7.38 -18.38 29.97
N ASP A 109 -7.15 -19.06 31.11
CA ASP A 109 -8.23 -19.60 31.94
C ASP A 109 -9.26 -18.51 32.30
N PRO A 110 -10.52 -18.63 31.85
CA PRO A 110 -11.53 -17.60 32.06
C PRO A 110 -12.24 -17.68 33.42
N ARG A 111 -12.01 -18.71 34.25
CA ARG A 111 -12.84 -18.99 35.44
C ARG A 111 -12.86 -17.85 36.45
N ASP A 112 -11.70 -17.28 36.77
CA ASP A 112 -11.60 -16.15 37.71
C ASP A 112 -12.31 -14.90 37.16
N TYR A 113 -12.23 -14.69 35.84
CA TYR A 113 -12.90 -13.58 35.16
C TYR A 113 -14.43 -13.77 35.13
N GLN A 114 -14.91 -14.99 34.91
CA GLN A 114 -16.33 -15.33 34.99
C GLN A 114 -16.89 -15.14 36.40
N ALA A 115 -16.17 -15.59 37.43
CA ALA A 115 -16.53 -15.36 38.82
C ALA A 115 -16.61 -13.85 39.14
N THR A 116 -15.66 -13.07 38.62
CA THR A 116 -15.64 -11.61 38.77
C THR A 116 -16.87 -10.96 38.11
N ILE A 117 -17.28 -11.41 36.91
CA ILE A 117 -18.50 -10.91 36.25
C ILE A 117 -19.73 -11.18 37.12
N ALA A 118 -19.88 -12.41 37.63
CA ALA A 118 -21.02 -12.76 38.49
C ALA A 118 -21.05 -11.89 39.75
N GLN A 119 -19.89 -11.59 40.35
CA GLN A 119 -19.79 -10.68 41.49
C GLN A 119 -20.20 -9.24 41.13
N GLN A 120 -19.74 -8.69 40.00
CA GLN A 120 -20.10 -7.33 39.59
C GLN A 120 -21.56 -7.21 39.17
N GLU A 121 -22.13 -8.27 38.60
CA GLU A 121 -23.56 -8.33 38.27
C GLU A 121 -24.43 -8.32 39.53
N ALA A 122 -24.07 -9.11 40.56
CA ALA A 122 -24.73 -9.05 41.86
C ALA A 122 -24.63 -7.65 42.50
N ALA A 123 -23.46 -7.01 42.40
CA ALA A 123 -23.27 -5.64 42.89
C ALA A 123 -24.14 -4.61 42.16
N LEU A 124 -24.31 -4.75 40.83
CA LEU A 124 -25.22 -3.93 40.04
C LEU A 124 -26.67 -4.11 40.47
N ILE A 125 -27.11 -5.36 40.65
CA ILE A 125 -28.47 -5.67 41.13
C ILE A 125 -28.71 -5.02 42.50
N GLY A 126 -27.74 -5.12 43.41
CA GLY A 126 -27.79 -4.45 44.72
C GLY A 126 -27.95 -2.93 44.60
N ALA A 127 -27.13 -2.28 43.78
CA ALA A 127 -27.20 -0.84 43.55
C ALA A 127 -28.55 -0.41 42.93
N GLN A 128 -29.07 -1.19 41.98
CA GLN A 128 -30.38 -0.94 41.37
C GLN A 128 -31.53 -1.11 42.36
N PHE A 129 -31.43 -2.10 43.25
CA PHE A 129 -32.41 -2.28 44.33
C PHE A 129 -32.43 -1.06 45.25
N GLU A 130 -31.27 -0.58 45.69
CA GLU A 130 -31.19 0.61 46.54
C GLU A 130 -31.73 1.86 45.86
N LEU A 131 -31.47 2.04 44.57
CA LEU A 131 -32.05 3.12 43.78
C LEU A 131 -33.58 3.06 43.80
N LYS A 132 -34.17 1.88 43.53
CA LYS A 132 -35.63 1.69 43.57
C LYS A 132 -36.24 1.96 44.93
N VAL A 133 -35.57 1.55 46.01
CA VAL A 133 -36.01 1.85 47.38
C VAL A 133 -36.02 3.36 47.60
N GLU A 134 -34.98 4.07 47.14
CA GLU A 134 -34.87 5.51 47.28
C GLU A 134 -35.91 6.27 46.44
N GLU A 135 -36.17 5.81 45.21
CA GLU A 135 -37.27 6.31 44.36
C GLU A 135 -38.63 6.17 45.07
N GLY A 136 -38.89 5.02 45.69
CA GLY A 136 -40.10 4.80 46.48
C GLY A 136 -40.22 5.77 47.66
N ARG A 137 -39.12 6.05 48.36
CA ARG A 137 -39.08 7.04 49.46
C ARG A 137 -39.31 8.46 48.95
N GLN A 138 -38.80 8.79 47.77
CA GLN A 138 -39.01 10.09 47.15
C GLN A 138 -40.50 10.33 46.86
N VAL A 139 -41.23 9.33 46.37
CA VAL A 139 -42.68 9.44 46.13
C VAL A 139 -43.44 9.76 47.42
N VAL A 140 -43.06 9.15 48.54
CA VAL A 140 -43.65 9.45 49.86
C VAL A 140 -43.28 10.87 50.28
N ALA A 141 -42.00 11.24 50.17
CA ALA A 141 -41.51 12.57 50.52
C ALA A 141 -42.20 13.69 49.71
N GLU A 142 -42.44 13.49 48.42
CA GLU A 142 -43.17 14.43 47.56
C GLU A 142 -44.64 14.60 48.00
N ARG A 143 -45.28 13.51 48.43
CA ARG A 143 -46.65 13.54 48.95
C ARG A 143 -46.71 14.28 50.28
N GLU A 144 -45.78 14.01 51.19
CA GLU A 144 -45.68 14.69 52.49
C GLU A 144 -45.37 16.18 52.32
N TRP A 145 -44.43 16.52 51.44
CA TRP A 145 -44.07 17.90 51.12
C TRP A 145 -45.26 18.72 50.60
N ARG A 146 -46.15 18.11 49.82
CA ARG A 146 -47.37 18.77 49.32
C ARG A 146 -48.38 19.11 50.42
N LEU A 147 -48.38 18.35 51.52
CA LEU A 147 -49.32 18.52 52.63
C LEU A 147 -48.79 19.50 53.70
N LEU A 148 -47.51 19.88 53.63
CA LEU A 148 -46.90 20.81 54.58
C LEU A 148 -47.46 22.23 54.42
N ASP A 149 -47.89 22.79 55.55
CA ASP A 149 -48.42 24.15 55.65
C ASP A 149 -47.34 25.20 55.34
N SER A 150 -47.78 26.37 54.90
CA SER A 150 -46.97 27.49 54.41
C SER A 150 -46.07 28.16 55.46
N SER A 151 -46.11 27.71 56.71
CA SER A 151 -45.36 28.24 57.85
C SER A 151 -43.89 27.78 57.93
N VAL A 152 -43.48 26.83 57.09
CA VAL A 152 -42.09 26.33 57.03
C VAL A 152 -41.25 27.17 56.07
N GLU A 153 -40.06 27.58 56.50
CA GLU A 153 -39.08 28.33 55.70
C GLU A 153 -38.61 27.49 54.50
N ARG A 154 -38.91 27.97 53.28
CA ARG A 154 -38.61 27.28 52.02
C ARG A 154 -37.36 27.85 51.37
N THR A 155 -36.21 27.28 51.72
CA THR A 155 -34.93 27.53 51.05
C THR A 155 -34.71 26.45 49.99
N GLU A 156 -34.01 26.76 48.89
CA GLU A 156 -33.73 25.77 47.83
C GLU A 156 -33.04 24.51 48.36
N LEU A 157 -32.11 24.67 49.31
CA LEU A 157 -31.41 23.54 49.94
C LEU A 157 -32.35 22.71 50.83
N SER A 158 -33.24 23.35 51.60
CA SER A 158 -34.18 22.63 52.46
C SER A 158 -35.21 21.87 51.64
N GLU A 159 -35.68 22.44 50.54
CA GLU A 159 -36.55 21.74 49.57
C GLU A 159 -35.83 20.55 48.92
N ALA A 160 -34.59 20.73 48.45
CA ALA A 160 -33.84 19.67 47.79
C ALA A 160 -33.58 18.47 48.71
N LEU A 161 -33.28 18.73 49.99
CA LEU A 161 -33.10 17.70 51.01
C LEU A 161 -34.42 17.02 51.39
N ALA A 162 -35.51 17.80 51.56
CA ALA A 162 -36.84 17.27 51.87
C ALA A 162 -37.34 16.35 50.74
N LEU A 163 -37.15 16.76 49.48
CA LEU A 163 -37.47 15.96 48.29
C LEU A 163 -36.41 14.89 47.97
N ARG A 164 -35.37 14.75 48.80
CA ARG A 164 -34.33 13.70 48.69
C ARG A 164 -33.56 13.68 47.37
N ARG A 165 -33.54 14.79 46.61
CA ARG A 165 -32.85 14.91 45.31
C ARG A 165 -31.36 14.50 45.37
N PRO A 166 -30.54 14.95 46.34
CA PRO A 166 -29.13 14.56 46.39
C PRO A 166 -28.93 13.07 46.73
N HIS A 167 -29.85 12.46 47.48
CA HIS A 167 -29.81 11.03 47.78
C HIS A 167 -30.12 10.20 46.54
N LEU A 168 -31.13 10.59 45.75
CA LEU A 168 -31.42 9.95 44.47
C LEU A 168 -30.22 10.02 43.53
N ALA A 169 -29.63 11.21 43.36
CA ALA A 169 -28.45 11.41 42.53
C ALA A 169 -27.26 10.56 43.00
N GLN A 170 -27.06 10.42 44.31
CA GLN A 170 -26.05 9.54 44.88
C GLN A 170 -26.30 8.07 44.52
N LYS A 171 -27.54 7.58 44.60
CA LYS A 171 -27.89 6.20 44.25
C LYS A 171 -27.80 5.95 42.74
N GLN A 172 -28.20 6.91 41.92
CA GLN A 172 -28.01 6.84 40.46
C GLN A 172 -26.52 6.76 40.09
N ALA A 173 -25.67 7.58 40.73
CA ALA A 173 -24.22 7.51 40.54
C ALA A 173 -23.64 6.16 40.97
N ALA A 174 -24.16 5.55 42.05
CA ALA A 174 -23.74 4.22 42.49
C ALA A 174 -24.11 3.13 41.46
N VAL A 175 -25.30 3.19 40.86
CA VAL A 175 -25.70 2.29 39.76
C VAL A 175 -24.77 2.46 38.56
N ALA A 176 -24.52 3.70 38.12
CA ALA A 176 -23.63 3.96 37.00
C ALA A 176 -22.21 3.41 37.26
N ALA A 177 -21.67 3.61 38.47
CA ALA A 177 -20.37 3.06 38.85
C ALA A 177 -20.35 1.52 38.85
N ALA A 178 -21.44 0.87 39.30
CA ALA A 178 -21.56 -0.59 39.27
C ALA A 178 -21.67 -1.12 37.83
N GLN A 179 -22.39 -0.43 36.94
CA GLN A 179 -22.45 -0.77 35.53
C GLN A 179 -21.07 -0.70 34.87
N SER A 180 -20.31 0.38 35.10
CA SER A 180 -18.96 0.53 34.55
C SER A 180 -18.02 -0.58 35.03
N ARG A 181 -18.10 -0.99 36.30
CA ARG A 181 -17.31 -2.13 36.82
C ARG A 181 -17.69 -3.45 36.15
N LEU A 182 -18.97 -3.69 35.89
CA LEU A 182 -19.42 -4.87 35.16
C LEU A 182 -18.95 -4.86 33.70
N GLU A 183 -19.00 -3.72 33.01
CA GLU A 183 -18.46 -3.56 31.65
C GLU A 183 -16.95 -3.85 31.62
N GLN A 184 -16.18 -3.35 32.58
CA GLN A 184 -14.75 -3.65 32.71
C GLN A 184 -14.48 -5.14 32.95
N ALA A 185 -15.25 -5.80 33.81
CA ALA A 185 -15.11 -7.23 34.07
C ALA A 185 -15.38 -8.06 32.80
N ARG A 186 -16.39 -7.68 32.01
CA ARG A 186 -16.70 -8.31 30.72
C ARG A 186 -15.59 -8.11 29.70
N LEU A 187 -15.00 -6.92 29.63
CA LEU A 187 -13.85 -6.64 28.76
C LEU A 187 -12.62 -7.47 29.15
N ASN A 188 -12.37 -7.62 30.45
CA ASN A 188 -11.28 -8.48 30.91
C ASN A 188 -11.51 -9.95 30.55
N LEU A 189 -12.75 -10.43 30.62
CA LEU A 189 -13.09 -11.76 30.11
C LEU A 189 -12.88 -11.86 28.59
N SER A 190 -13.29 -10.88 27.79
CA SER A 190 -13.06 -10.96 26.34
C SER A 190 -11.58 -10.93 25.98
N ARG A 191 -10.73 -10.35 26.83
CA ARG A 191 -9.26 -10.33 26.68
C ARG A 191 -8.57 -11.65 27.05
N THR A 192 -9.27 -12.63 27.62
CA THR A 192 -8.70 -13.97 27.87
C THR A 192 -8.50 -14.76 26.58
N ASP A 193 -9.31 -14.47 25.56
CA ASP A 193 -9.17 -15.02 24.22
C ASP A 193 -8.23 -14.13 23.41
N LEU A 194 -6.97 -14.53 23.27
CA LEU A 194 -5.99 -13.78 22.49
C LEU A 194 -6.12 -14.17 21.02
N ARG A 195 -6.65 -13.27 20.19
CA ARG A 195 -6.86 -13.48 18.75
C ARG A 195 -5.86 -12.68 17.92
N THR A 196 -5.68 -13.07 16.65
CA THR A 196 -4.91 -12.25 15.70
C THR A 196 -5.61 -10.89 15.51
N PRO A 197 -4.90 -9.74 15.61
CA PRO A 197 -5.52 -8.42 15.67
C PRO A 197 -5.94 -7.87 14.28
N PHE A 198 -6.27 -8.73 13.32
CA PHE A 198 -6.64 -8.31 11.98
C PHE A 198 -7.74 -9.19 11.41
N ASN A 199 -8.67 -8.54 10.73
CA ASN A 199 -9.71 -9.13 9.89
C ASN A 199 -9.27 -9.03 8.43
N ALA A 200 -9.61 -10.03 7.61
CA ALA A 200 -9.32 -9.98 6.18
C ALA A 200 -10.59 -10.10 5.34
N LEU A 201 -10.66 -9.30 4.29
CA LEU A 201 -11.75 -9.25 3.33
C LEU A 201 -11.42 -10.17 2.15
N VAL A 202 -12.21 -11.21 1.94
CA VAL A 202 -12.07 -12.08 0.76
C VAL A 202 -12.87 -11.47 -0.38
N VAL A 203 -12.17 -11.12 -1.46
CA VAL A 203 -12.70 -10.52 -2.69
C VAL A 203 -12.28 -11.33 -3.90
N ASP A 204 -12.96 -11.15 -5.03
CA ASP A 204 -12.53 -11.76 -6.29
C ASP A 204 -11.14 -11.23 -6.73
N GLU A 205 -10.37 -12.06 -7.43
CA GLU A 205 -9.03 -11.73 -7.90
C GLU A 205 -9.04 -10.52 -8.85
N SER A 206 -10.13 -10.31 -9.58
CA SER A 206 -10.33 -9.16 -10.47
C SER A 206 -10.50 -7.82 -9.73
N VAL A 207 -10.85 -7.83 -8.44
CA VAL A 207 -11.08 -6.60 -7.67
C VAL A 207 -9.76 -5.94 -7.33
N GLU A 208 -9.56 -4.69 -7.72
CA GLU A 208 -8.32 -3.98 -7.42
C GLU A 208 -8.28 -3.55 -5.95
N VAL A 209 -7.13 -3.70 -5.31
CA VAL A 209 -6.92 -3.31 -3.90
C VAL A 209 -7.24 -1.82 -3.68
N GLY A 210 -6.90 -0.96 -4.65
CA GLY A 210 -7.15 0.48 -4.59
C GLY A 210 -8.64 0.83 -4.53
N GLN A 211 -9.49 0.05 -5.21
CA GLN A 211 -10.94 0.23 -5.18
C GLN A 211 -11.50 -0.12 -3.80
N VAL A 212 -11.04 -1.22 -3.21
CA VAL A 212 -11.43 -1.63 -1.85
C VAL A 212 -10.98 -0.59 -0.82
N GLY A 213 -9.72 -0.14 -0.88
CA GLY A 213 -9.21 0.90 0.02
C GLY A 213 -9.87 2.28 -0.16
N ALA A 214 -10.37 2.60 -1.35
CA ALA A 214 -11.16 3.82 -1.59
C ALA A 214 -12.58 3.70 -1.01
N ALA A 215 -13.24 2.57 -1.22
CA ALA A 215 -14.56 2.30 -0.66
C ALA A 215 -14.53 2.32 0.88
N LEU A 216 -13.54 1.68 1.51
CA LEU A 216 -13.36 1.68 2.96
C LEU A 216 -13.15 3.10 3.54
N ARG A 217 -12.51 4.01 2.79
CA ARG A 217 -12.37 5.43 3.19
C ARG A 217 -13.64 6.26 2.97
N GLY A 218 -14.51 5.82 2.06
CA GLY A 218 -15.76 6.51 1.74
C GLY A 218 -16.88 6.28 2.75
N VAL A 219 -16.68 5.37 3.72
CA VAL A 219 -17.69 5.00 4.71
C VAL A 219 -17.49 5.84 5.97
N ASP A 220 -18.41 6.78 6.17
CA ASP A 220 -18.51 7.68 7.32
C ASP A 220 -17.21 8.43 7.64
N VAL A 221 -17.02 9.53 6.89
CA VAL A 221 -15.82 10.39 6.82
C VAL A 221 -15.41 10.99 8.18
N ASP A 222 -16.28 10.95 9.18
CA ASP A 222 -16.08 11.67 10.44
C ASP A 222 -15.17 10.93 11.43
N LEU A 223 -15.00 9.61 11.29
CA LEU A 223 -14.20 8.81 12.23
C LEU A 223 -13.03 8.05 11.58
N VAL A 224 -13.02 7.81 10.27
CA VAL A 224 -11.94 7.06 9.60
C VAL A 224 -10.81 7.99 9.16
N GLU A 225 -9.67 7.96 9.85
CA GLU A 225 -8.51 8.80 9.54
C GLU A 225 -7.64 8.20 8.43
N ALA A 226 -7.40 6.89 8.48
CA ALA A 226 -6.54 6.21 7.52
C ALA A 226 -6.99 4.77 7.27
N VAL A 227 -6.87 4.33 6.02
CA VAL A 227 -7.03 2.94 5.61
C VAL A 227 -5.78 2.51 4.87
N GLU A 228 -5.06 1.53 5.42
CA GLU A 228 -3.82 1.01 4.85
C GLU A 228 -3.97 -0.48 4.51
N LEU A 229 -3.56 -0.87 3.30
CA LEU A 229 -3.40 -2.29 2.99
C LEU A 229 -2.29 -2.88 3.86
N PHE A 230 -2.62 -3.94 4.58
CA PHE A 230 -1.70 -4.66 5.44
C PHE A 230 -1.18 -5.94 4.78
N ASP A 231 -2.07 -6.74 4.19
CA ASP A 231 -1.72 -8.03 3.60
C ASP A 231 -2.60 -8.39 2.39
N VAL A 232 -2.03 -9.14 1.46
CA VAL A 232 -2.70 -9.72 0.28
C VAL A 232 -2.36 -11.21 0.24
N TYR A 233 -3.31 -12.06 0.64
CA TYR A 233 -3.13 -13.50 0.71
C TYR A 233 -3.81 -14.23 -0.46
N ARG A 234 -3.08 -15.18 -1.02
CA ARG A 234 -3.54 -16.17 -2.01
C ARG A 234 -3.03 -17.54 -1.58
N GLY A 235 -3.92 -18.51 -1.39
CA GLY A 235 -3.50 -19.85 -0.97
C GLY A 235 -4.62 -20.68 -0.38
N VAL A 236 -4.22 -21.73 0.34
CA VAL A 236 -5.11 -22.79 0.83
C VAL A 236 -6.23 -22.22 1.71
N GLY A 237 -7.46 -22.61 1.37
CA GLY A 237 -8.67 -22.14 2.06
C GLY A 237 -9.23 -20.81 1.55
N ILE A 238 -8.74 -20.29 0.42
CA ILE A 238 -9.41 -19.24 -0.36
C ILE A 238 -9.98 -19.92 -1.62
N ASP A 239 -11.22 -19.60 -1.96
CA ASP A 239 -11.87 -20.13 -3.17
C ASP A 239 -11.05 -19.79 -4.42
N GLU A 240 -11.06 -20.67 -5.42
CA GLU A 240 -10.34 -20.47 -6.67
C GLU A 240 -10.80 -19.18 -7.37
N GLY A 241 -9.85 -18.32 -7.75
CA GLY A 241 -10.15 -17.01 -8.32
C GLY A 241 -10.44 -15.90 -7.29
N LYS A 242 -10.22 -16.16 -5.99
CA LYS A 242 -10.34 -15.14 -4.93
C LYS A 242 -9.00 -14.84 -4.26
N LYS A 243 -8.94 -13.68 -3.59
CA LYS A 243 -7.83 -13.25 -2.74
C LYS A 243 -8.34 -12.63 -1.45
N SER A 244 -7.53 -12.69 -0.41
CA SER A 244 -7.84 -12.11 0.89
C SER A 244 -7.02 -10.84 1.10
N LEU A 245 -7.69 -9.74 1.42
CA LEU A 245 -7.08 -8.43 1.66
C LEU A 245 -7.29 -8.02 3.12
N ALA A 246 -6.21 -7.85 3.87
CA ALA A 246 -6.31 -7.30 5.22
C ALA A 246 -6.03 -5.80 5.18
N PHE A 247 -6.90 -5.00 5.80
CA PHE A 247 -6.72 -3.56 5.93
C PHE A 247 -6.62 -3.16 7.39
N ARG A 248 -5.72 -2.22 7.69
CA ARG A 248 -5.73 -1.48 8.96
C ARG A 248 -6.57 -0.22 8.77
N VAL A 249 -7.58 -0.06 9.61
CA VAL A 249 -8.40 1.15 9.67
C VAL A 249 -8.09 1.87 10.98
N VAL A 250 -7.65 3.12 10.87
CA VAL A 250 -7.37 3.99 12.02
C VAL A 250 -8.58 4.88 12.23
N TYR A 251 -9.14 4.84 13.45
CA TYR A 251 -10.26 5.68 13.83
C TYR A 251 -9.79 6.85 14.69
N ARG A 252 -10.28 8.05 14.39
CA ARG A 252 -10.01 9.26 15.16
C ARG A 252 -11.22 10.17 15.16
N ASP A 253 -11.61 10.62 16.34
CA ASP A 253 -12.60 11.68 16.55
C ASP A 253 -11.83 12.95 17.00
N PRO A 254 -11.86 14.05 16.23
CA PRO A 254 -11.14 15.26 16.59
C PRO A 254 -11.84 16.08 17.69
N GLU A 255 -13.13 15.85 17.94
CA GLU A 255 -13.95 16.66 18.84
C GLU A 255 -14.30 15.95 20.16
N ALA A 256 -14.26 14.62 20.18
CA ALA A 256 -14.62 13.82 21.35
C ALA A 256 -13.68 12.64 21.60
N THR A 257 -13.70 12.13 22.83
CA THR A 257 -13.03 10.87 23.15
C THR A 257 -13.79 9.71 22.49
N LEU A 258 -13.04 8.87 21.77
CA LEU A 258 -13.56 7.62 21.24
C LEU A 258 -13.93 6.66 22.37
N THR A 259 -15.16 6.19 22.34
CA THR A 259 -15.65 5.09 23.19
C THR A 259 -15.72 3.82 22.36
N ASP A 260 -15.48 2.66 22.97
CA ASP A 260 -15.55 1.36 22.29
C ASP A 260 -16.87 1.18 21.50
N LYS A 261 -18.02 1.55 22.10
CA LYS A 261 -19.34 1.50 21.43
C LYS A 261 -19.40 2.32 20.13
N LYS A 262 -18.72 3.48 20.07
CA LYS A 262 -18.66 4.32 18.87
C LYS A 262 -17.76 3.69 17.81
N VAL A 263 -16.58 3.20 18.22
CA VAL A 263 -15.62 2.56 17.31
C VAL A 263 -16.21 1.29 16.72
N ASP A 264 -16.84 0.43 17.52
CA ASP A 264 -17.46 -0.81 17.05
C ASP A 264 -18.56 -0.55 16.03
N LYS A 265 -19.39 0.48 16.26
CA LYS A 265 -20.45 0.87 15.33
C LYS A 265 -19.87 1.35 13.99
N ALA A 266 -18.86 2.22 14.04
CA ALA A 266 -18.17 2.72 12.85
C ALA A 266 -17.48 1.57 12.10
N HIS A 267 -16.80 0.68 12.83
CA HIS A 267 -16.15 -0.50 12.27
C HIS A 267 -17.15 -1.43 11.56
N GLN A 268 -18.31 -1.69 12.18
CA GLN A 268 -19.36 -2.50 11.55
C GLN A 268 -19.92 -1.88 10.28
N GLN A 269 -20.04 -0.55 10.21
CA GLN A 269 -20.46 0.16 9.00
C GLN A 269 -19.41 0.02 7.89
N VAL A 270 -18.14 0.25 8.19
CA VAL A 270 -17.01 0.10 7.26
C VAL A 270 -16.96 -1.33 6.70
N VAL A 271 -17.09 -2.32 7.58
CA VAL A 271 -17.11 -3.75 7.18
C VAL A 271 -18.33 -4.07 6.31
N ARG A 272 -19.54 -3.61 6.68
CA ARG A 272 -20.75 -3.83 5.86
C ARG A 272 -20.64 -3.23 4.47
N ALA A 273 -20.16 -2.00 4.37
CA ALA A 273 -19.97 -1.36 3.08
C ALA A 273 -18.95 -2.10 2.19
N ALA A 274 -17.91 -2.69 2.79
CA ALA A 274 -16.96 -3.53 2.07
C ALA A 274 -17.58 -4.85 1.58
N LEU A 275 -18.45 -5.45 2.40
CA LEU A 275 -19.22 -6.65 2.03
C LEU A 275 -20.17 -6.37 0.87
N ASP A 276 -20.96 -5.29 0.98
CA ASP A 276 -22.00 -4.93 0.01
C ASP A 276 -21.41 -4.45 -1.34
N ALA A 277 -20.27 -3.74 -1.31
CA ALA A 277 -19.68 -3.16 -2.52
C ALA A 277 -18.92 -4.18 -3.39
N PHE A 278 -18.40 -5.27 -2.81
CA PHE A 278 -17.50 -6.19 -3.50
C PHE A 278 -17.92 -7.67 -3.42
N ASP A 279 -19.17 -7.95 -3.03
CA ASP A 279 -19.67 -9.31 -2.72
C ASP A 279 -18.66 -10.10 -1.85
N ALA A 280 -18.04 -9.34 -0.94
CA ALA A 280 -16.91 -9.85 -0.19
C ALA A 280 -17.41 -10.75 0.94
N LYS A 281 -16.53 -11.58 1.48
CA LYS A 281 -16.78 -12.29 2.74
C LYS A 281 -15.74 -11.88 3.77
N VAL A 282 -16.19 -11.47 4.95
CA VAL A 282 -15.28 -11.28 6.08
C VAL A 282 -14.84 -12.66 6.51
N ARG A 283 -13.52 -12.87 6.48
CA ARG A 283 -12.88 -14.03 7.07
C ARG A 283 -12.28 -13.59 8.40
N GLY A 284 -12.93 -14.03 9.46
CA GLY A 284 -12.32 -14.20 10.78
C GLY A 284 -11.94 -15.66 11.04
#